data_AF-A0A7S2MNQ9-F1
#
_entry.id   AF-A0A7S2MNQ9-F1
#
_cell.length_a   1.000
_cell.length_b   1.000
_cell.length_c   1.000
_cell.angle_alpha   90.00
_cell.angle_beta   90.00
_cell.angle_gamma   90.00
#
_symmetry.space_group_name_H-M   'P 1'
#
loop_
_entity.id
_entity.type
_entity.pdbx_description
1 polymer ?
#
loop_
_entity_poly.entity_id
_entity_poly.type
_entity_poly.pdbx_seq_one_letter_code
_entity_poly.pdbx_strand_id
1 'polypeptide(L)'
;AMGAGDGIAAARAILHFASRQEVCTGGERVRAFATDMDALFKERCRGFGTNVEFGAVLRGILGLVRKHRVTVEANYMTLVMNVLCLEGMASVLLPGYNVLDAARPLLAIHRLVPRPIFAAAMPTVRRLKTLRDKLWLFSTARTAAHARAMTQQSPAGALVAMA
;
A
#
# COMPACT_ATOMS: atom_id res chain seq x y z
N ALA A 1 11.20 4.98 7.61
CA ALA A 1 11.40 6.22 6.84
C ALA A 1 10.10 7.00 6.75
N MET A 2 9.18 6.70 5.81
CA MET A 2 7.91 7.44 5.61
C MET A 2 7.09 7.65 6.88
N GLY A 3 6.76 6.58 7.61
CA GLY A 3 5.97 6.68 8.85
C GLY A 3 6.66 7.42 10.01
N ALA A 4 7.98 7.58 9.93
CA ALA A 4 8.77 8.35 10.90
C ALA A 4 9.06 9.78 10.43
N GLY A 5 8.64 10.17 9.21
CA GLY A 5 8.99 11.46 8.61
C GLY A 5 10.50 11.65 8.36
N ASP A 6 11.25 10.55 8.25
CA ASP A 6 12.71 10.60 8.08
C ASP A 6 13.09 10.51 6.59
N GLY A 7 13.42 11.67 6.00
CA GLY A 7 13.81 11.81 4.61
C GLY A 7 15.21 11.27 4.31
N ILE A 8 16.14 11.33 5.27
CA ILE A 8 17.49 10.77 5.10
C ILE A 8 17.44 9.24 5.04
N ALA A 9 16.67 8.62 5.93
CA ALA A 9 16.42 7.18 5.87
C ALA A 9 15.67 6.79 4.59
N ALA A 10 14.76 7.63 4.10
CA ALA A 10 14.06 7.40 2.84
C ALA A 10 15.03 7.41 1.64
N ALA A 11 15.89 8.43 1.56
CA ALA A 11 16.90 8.53 0.51
C ALA A 11 17.82 7.30 0.51
N ARG A 12 18.28 6.89 1.69
CA ARG A 12 19.11 5.69 1.84
C ARG A 12 18.38 4.43 1.36
N ALA A 13 17.12 4.24 1.76
CA ALA A 13 16.33 3.10 1.31
C ALA A 13 16.19 3.08 -0.22
N ILE A 14 15.96 4.25 -0.84
CA ILE A 14 15.82 4.36 -2.29
C ILE A 14 17.11 4.02 -3.03
N LEU A 15 18.25 4.50 -2.55
CA LEU A 15 19.55 4.18 -3.13
C LEU A 15 19.87 2.67 -3.07
N HIS A 16 19.29 1.94 -2.12
CA HIS A 16 19.43 0.48 -1.98
C HIS A 16 18.36 -0.32 -2.75
N PHE A 17 17.41 0.30 -3.45
CA PHE A 17 16.41 -0.41 -4.26
C PHE A 17 16.94 -0.91 -5.60
N ALA A 18 18.13 -0.49 -6.00
CA ALA A 18 18.87 -1.11 -7.09
C ALA A 18 20.13 -1.77 -6.53
N SER A 19 20.44 -2.96 -7.02
CA SER A 19 21.69 -3.66 -6.71
C SER A 19 22.94 -2.82 -7.04
N ARG A 20 22.85 -1.95 -8.05
CA ARG A 20 23.90 -0.99 -8.41
C ARG A 20 23.30 0.32 -8.91
N GLN A 21 23.88 1.44 -8.46
CA GLN A 21 23.58 2.76 -9.01
C GLN A 21 24.49 3.04 -10.20
N GLU A 22 23.91 3.51 -11.30
CA GLU A 22 24.68 3.82 -12.53
C GLU A 22 25.08 5.29 -12.58
N VAL A 23 24.14 6.21 -12.28
CA VAL A 23 24.34 7.65 -12.46
C VAL A 23 24.45 8.40 -11.13
N CYS A 24 23.61 8.07 -10.14
CA CYS A 24 23.72 8.64 -8.80
C CYS A 24 24.85 7.96 -8.01
N THR A 25 26.07 8.17 -8.47
CA THR A 25 27.30 7.61 -7.91
C THR A 25 28.18 8.71 -7.32
N GLY A 26 28.98 8.36 -6.32
CA GLY A 26 29.86 9.29 -5.61
C GLY A 26 29.19 10.02 -4.43
N GLY A 27 30.00 10.42 -3.45
CA GLY A 27 29.53 10.97 -2.18
C GLY A 27 28.75 12.27 -2.32
N GLU A 28 29.10 13.13 -3.27
CA GLU A 28 28.45 14.43 -3.48
C GLU A 28 27.02 14.29 -4.02
N ARG A 29 26.82 13.52 -5.09
CA ARG A 29 25.49 13.30 -5.69
C ARG A 29 24.55 12.59 -4.72
N VAL A 30 25.08 11.59 -4.00
CA VAL A 30 24.33 10.88 -2.95
C VAL A 30 23.91 11.83 -1.83
N ARG A 31 24.80 12.73 -1.39
CA ARG A 31 24.46 13.77 -0.40
C ARG A 31 23.42 14.75 -0.93
N ALA A 32 23.58 15.22 -2.16
CA ALA A 32 22.61 16.14 -2.78
C ALA A 32 21.21 15.52 -2.86
N PHE A 33 21.11 14.26 -3.27
CA PHE A 33 19.84 13.53 -3.26
C PHE A 33 19.26 13.39 -1.85
N ALA A 34 20.08 13.05 -0.85
CA ALA A 34 19.64 12.93 0.53
C ALA A 34 19.16 14.27 1.11
N THR A 35 19.84 15.38 0.83
CA THR A 35 19.44 16.72 1.25
C THR A 35 18.10 17.13 0.62
N ASP A 36 17.93 16.93 -0.68
CA ASP A 36 16.67 17.22 -1.36
C ASP A 36 15.51 16.36 -0.82
N MET A 37 15.79 15.08 -0.50
CA MET A 37 14.81 14.17 0.10
C MET A 37 14.40 14.64 1.51
N ASP A 38 15.36 15.07 2.32
CA ASP A 38 15.11 15.60 3.66
C ASP A 38 14.27 16.88 3.61
N ALA A 39 14.56 17.78 2.66
CA ALA A 39 13.76 18.97 2.42
C ALA A 39 12.32 18.63 2.04
N LEU A 40 12.12 17.69 1.11
CA LEU A 40 10.78 17.22 0.70
C LEU A 40 10.00 16.66 1.90
N PHE A 41 10.65 15.89 2.77
CA PHE A 41 10.00 15.30 3.93
C PHE A 41 9.62 16.36 4.97
N LYS A 42 10.49 17.34 5.23
CA LYS A 42 10.18 18.46 6.14
C LYS A 42 8.97 19.27 5.65
N GLU A 43 8.84 19.43 4.34
CA GLU A 43 7.70 20.13 3.73
C GLU A 43 6.43 19.29 3.79
N ARG A 44 6.48 18.02 3.37
CA ARG A 44 5.28 17.25 3.01
C ARG A 44 5.06 15.94 3.77
N CYS A 45 6.05 15.43 4.51
CA CYS A 45 5.97 14.13 5.18
C CYS A 45 6.47 14.20 6.63
N ARG A 46 5.57 14.55 7.55
CA ARG A 46 5.89 14.63 8.99
C ARG A 46 5.67 13.31 9.76
N GLY A 47 5.36 12.23 9.05
CA GLY A 47 5.17 10.89 9.64
C GLY A 47 3.72 10.57 10.00
N PHE A 48 3.52 9.47 10.75
CA PHE A 48 2.18 9.01 11.12
C PHE A 48 1.39 10.02 11.96
N GLY A 49 0.08 10.09 11.75
CA GLY A 49 -0.85 10.94 12.51
C GLY A 49 -0.75 12.43 12.16
N THR A 50 -0.03 12.79 11.11
CA THR A 50 0.16 14.19 10.68
C THR A 50 -0.65 14.55 9.42
N ASN A 51 -1.64 13.72 9.08
CA ASN A 51 -2.49 13.88 7.90
C ASN A 51 -1.68 14.07 6.59
N VAL A 52 -0.63 13.28 6.41
CA VAL A 52 0.24 13.33 5.23
C VAL A 52 -0.55 13.01 3.97
N GLU A 53 -0.48 13.90 2.98
CA GLU A 53 -0.91 13.62 1.60
C GLU A 53 0.08 12.66 0.93
N PHE A 54 -0.14 11.37 1.18
CA PHE A 54 0.80 10.31 0.80
C PHE A 54 1.10 10.28 -0.70
N GLY A 55 0.10 10.50 -1.56
CA GLY A 55 0.33 10.59 -3.01
C GLY A 55 1.20 11.77 -3.41
N ALA A 56 1.04 12.93 -2.75
CA ALA A 56 1.87 14.10 -3.03
C ALA A 56 3.34 13.85 -2.65
N VAL A 57 3.58 13.19 -1.52
CA VAL A 57 4.93 12.79 -1.10
C VAL A 57 5.55 11.81 -2.10
N LEU A 58 4.82 10.76 -2.51
CA LEU A 58 5.32 9.78 -3.48
C LEU A 58 5.63 10.41 -4.85
N ARG A 59 4.77 11.30 -5.34
CA ARG A 59 5.03 12.07 -6.56
C ARG A 59 6.28 12.95 -6.43
N GLY A 60 6.47 13.60 -5.28
CA GLY A 60 7.69 14.36 -4.97
C GLY A 60 8.94 13.48 -4.99
N ILE A 61 8.88 12.31 -4.36
CA ILE A 61 9.97 11.32 -4.35
C ILE A 61 10.33 10.90 -5.78
N LEU A 62 9.34 10.58 -6.62
CA LEU A 62 9.57 10.23 -8.03
C LEU A 62 10.20 11.38 -8.81
N GLY A 63 9.80 12.62 -8.52
CA GLY A 63 10.44 13.83 -9.06
C GLY A 63 11.92 13.90 -8.71
N LEU A 64 12.28 13.63 -7.45
CA LEU A 64 13.69 13.61 -7.00
C LEU A 64 14.48 12.45 -7.61
N VAL A 65 13.89 11.26 -7.69
CA VAL A 65 14.50 10.09 -8.36
C VAL A 65 14.85 10.43 -9.81
N ARG A 66 13.94 11.08 -10.53
CA ARG A 66 14.16 11.53 -11.91
C ARG A 66 15.21 12.65 -11.99
N LYS A 67 15.13 13.66 -11.11
CA LYS A 67 16.08 14.80 -11.05
C LYS A 67 17.51 14.34 -10.84
N HIS A 68 17.72 13.44 -9.88
CA HIS A 68 19.04 12.93 -9.51
C HIS A 68 19.47 11.70 -10.30
N ARG A 69 18.64 11.24 -11.24
CA ARG A 69 18.85 10.04 -12.06
C ARG A 69 19.23 8.82 -11.21
N VAL A 70 18.49 8.61 -10.11
CA VAL A 70 18.67 7.43 -9.27
C VAL A 70 18.22 6.21 -10.06
N THR A 71 19.05 5.17 -10.10
CA THR A 71 18.72 3.90 -10.73
C THR A 71 17.73 3.16 -9.84
N VAL A 72 16.61 2.73 -10.44
CA VAL A 72 15.53 2.04 -9.74
C VAL A 72 15.07 0.86 -10.59
N GLU A 73 14.98 -0.33 -9.97
CA GLU A 73 14.58 -1.54 -10.66
C GLU A 73 13.09 -1.52 -11.04
N ALA A 74 12.75 -2.14 -12.17
CA ALA A 74 11.38 -2.15 -12.71
C ALA A 74 10.35 -2.71 -11.70
N ASN A 75 10.72 -3.75 -10.94
CA ASN A 75 9.86 -4.33 -9.91
C ASN A 75 9.45 -3.32 -8.84
N TYR A 76 10.39 -2.48 -8.42
CA TYR A 76 10.09 -1.43 -7.45
C TYR A 76 9.18 -0.36 -8.06
N MET A 77 9.43 0.05 -9.30
CA MET A 77 8.58 1.02 -9.99
C MET A 77 7.13 0.54 -10.10
N THR A 78 6.93 -0.75 -10.40
CA THR A 78 5.59 -1.36 -10.41
C THR A 78 4.90 -1.27 -9.05
N LEU A 79 5.62 -1.53 -7.95
CA LEU A 79 5.06 -1.41 -6.61
C LEU A 79 4.67 0.03 -6.27
N VAL A 80 5.52 1.00 -6.59
CA VAL A 80 5.23 2.43 -6.36
C VAL A 80 4.02 2.87 -7.16
N MET A 81 3.92 2.47 -8.42
CA MET A 81 2.77 2.81 -9.27
C MET A 81 1.47 2.20 -8.74
N ASN A 82 1.48 0.92 -8.34
CA ASN A 82 0.31 0.29 -7.75
C ASN A 82 -0.17 1.04 -6.50
N VAL A 83 0.76 1.46 -5.64
CA VAL A 83 0.46 2.21 -4.43
C VAL A 83 -0.10 3.61 -4.75
N LEU A 84 0.43 4.30 -5.75
CA LEU A 84 -0.12 5.57 -6.23
C LEU A 84 -1.54 5.43 -6.78
N CYS A 85 -1.82 4.37 -7.54
CA CYS A 85 -3.17 4.09 -8.03
C CYS A 85 -4.15 3.79 -6.88
N LEU A 86 -3.71 3.03 -5.87
CA LEU A 86 -4.51 2.77 -4.67
C LEU A 86 -4.81 4.05 -3.89
N GLU A 87 -3.84 4.96 -3.76
CA GLU A 87 -4.05 6.25 -3.12
C GLU A 87 -4.99 7.16 -3.91
N GLY A 88 -4.88 7.17 -5.24
CA GLY A 88 -5.82 7.87 -6.11
C GLY A 88 -7.25 7.36 -5.96
N MET A 89 -7.46 6.04 -5.89
CA MET A 89 -8.80 5.48 -5.64
C MET A 89 -9.30 5.79 -4.23
N ALA A 90 -8.44 5.69 -3.22
CA ALA A 90 -8.79 5.95 -1.83
C ALA A 90 -9.22 7.42 -1.63
N SER A 91 -8.52 8.37 -2.25
CA SER A 91 -8.84 9.80 -2.13
C SER A 91 -10.20 10.16 -2.76
N VAL A 92 -10.61 9.47 -3.84
CA VAL A 92 -11.92 9.66 -4.46
C VAL A 92 -13.04 9.01 -3.62
N LEU A 93 -12.80 7.81 -3.09
CA LEU A 93 -13.82 7.07 -2.34
C LEU A 93 -14.04 7.62 -0.93
N LEU A 94 -12.96 7.98 -0.22
CA LEU A 94 -12.96 8.44 1.16
C LEU A 94 -11.91 9.56 1.31
N PRO A 95 -12.26 10.83 1.06
CA PRO A 95 -11.30 11.95 1.06
C PRO A 95 -10.57 12.19 2.38
N GLY A 96 -11.16 11.74 3.51
CA GLY A 96 -10.54 11.82 4.84
C GLY A 96 -9.68 10.60 5.21
N TYR A 97 -9.53 9.63 4.31
CA TYR A 97 -8.78 8.40 4.59
C TYR A 97 -7.29 8.58 4.29
N ASN A 98 -6.48 8.55 5.34
CA ASN A 98 -5.03 8.56 5.19
C ASN A 98 -4.49 7.13 5.03
N VAL A 99 -4.07 6.80 3.81
CA VAL A 99 -3.48 5.49 3.45
C VAL A 99 -2.23 5.19 4.29
N LEU A 100 -1.42 6.20 4.60
CA LEU A 100 -0.21 6.04 5.39
C LEU A 100 -0.55 5.63 6.83
N ASP A 101 -1.55 6.27 7.44
CA ASP A 101 -1.96 5.98 8.82
C ASP A 101 -2.67 4.63 8.93
N ALA A 102 -3.48 4.27 7.94
CA ALA A 102 -4.08 2.95 7.87
C ALA A 102 -3.04 1.82 7.73
N ALA A 103 -1.90 2.10 7.09
CA ALA A 103 -0.79 1.16 6.98
C ALA A 103 0.08 1.07 8.24
N ARG A 104 -0.11 1.95 9.24
CA ARG A 104 0.67 1.96 10.49
C ARG A 104 0.77 0.60 11.20
N PRO A 105 -0.32 -0.16 11.46
CA PRO A 105 -0.21 -1.45 12.13
C PRO A 105 0.64 -2.44 11.32
N LEU A 106 0.47 -2.47 9.99
CA LEU A 106 1.24 -3.34 9.10
C LEU A 106 2.75 -2.97 9.14
N LEU A 107 3.05 -1.67 9.06
CA LEU A 107 4.43 -1.16 9.07
C LEU A 107 5.11 -1.32 10.43
N ALA A 108 4.35 -1.19 11.53
CA ALA A 108 4.85 -1.45 12.88
C ALA A 108 5.21 -2.93 13.06
N ILE A 109 4.35 -3.84 12.59
CA ILE A 109 4.61 -5.28 12.63
C ILE A 109 5.87 -5.63 11.82
N HIS A 110 6.03 -5.06 10.62
CA HIS A 110 7.23 -5.29 9.82
C HIS A 110 8.52 -4.81 10.51
N ARG A 111 8.45 -3.77 11.35
CA ARG A 111 9.59 -3.30 12.15
C ARG A 111 9.87 -4.20 13.35
N LEU A 112 8.84 -4.77 13.97
CA LEU A 112 8.92 -5.57 15.19
C LEU A 112 9.25 -7.03 14.94
N VAL A 113 8.88 -7.59 13.79
CA VAL A 113 9.05 -9.02 13.50
C VAL A 113 10.33 -9.25 12.69
N PRO A 114 11.35 -9.91 13.25
CA PRO A 114 12.52 -10.34 12.50
C PRO A 114 12.11 -11.25 11.32
N ARG A 115 12.76 -11.07 10.16
CA ARG A 115 12.56 -11.91 8.96
C ARG A 115 12.43 -13.42 9.22
N PRO A 116 13.24 -14.08 10.07
CA PRO A 116 13.08 -15.52 10.31
C PRO A 116 11.74 -15.88 10.99
N ILE A 117 11.27 -15.03 11.91
CA ILE A 117 9.99 -15.25 12.61
C ILE A 117 8.82 -15.05 11.63
N PHE A 118 8.91 -14.03 10.76
CA PHE A 118 7.90 -13.79 9.74
C PHE A 118 7.81 -14.94 8.72
N ALA A 119 8.96 -15.47 8.30
CA ALA A 119 9.03 -16.63 7.40
C ALA A 119 8.44 -17.90 8.04
N ALA A 120 8.70 -18.13 9.33
CA ALA A 120 8.15 -19.26 10.08
C ALA A 120 6.63 -19.13 10.33
N ALA A 121 6.12 -17.91 10.51
CA ALA A 121 4.70 -17.64 10.76
C ALA A 121 3.83 -17.62 9.48
N MET A 122 4.42 -17.32 8.32
CA MET A 122 3.68 -17.26 7.04
C MET A 122 2.91 -18.55 6.67
N PRO A 123 3.46 -19.78 6.78
CA PRO A 123 2.73 -20.99 6.42
C PRO A 123 1.51 -21.24 7.34
N THR A 124 1.60 -20.93 8.63
CA THR A 124 0.48 -21.07 9.58
C THR A 124 -0.58 -19.99 9.37
N VAL A 125 -0.18 -18.74 9.14
CA VAL A 125 -1.10 -17.65 8.80
C VAL A 125 -1.83 -17.94 7.48
N ARG A 126 -1.14 -18.48 6.48
CA ARG A 126 -1.76 -18.88 5.21
C ARG A 126 -2.82 -19.96 5.42
N ARG A 127 -2.53 -20.99 6.22
CA ARG A 127 -3.51 -22.05 6.56
C ARG A 127 -4.73 -21.49 7.30
N LEU A 128 -4.52 -20.64 8.29
CA LEU A 128 -5.60 -19.97 9.03
C LEU A 128 -6.46 -19.09 8.12
N LYS A 129 -5.83 -18.33 7.22
CA LYS A 129 -6.56 -17.49 6.25
C LYS A 129 -7.39 -18.34 5.30
N THR A 130 -6.85 -19.44 4.76
CA THR A 130 -7.62 -20.33 3.88
C THR A 130 -8.85 -20.92 4.57
N LEU A 131 -8.73 -21.29 5.85
CA LEU A 131 -9.86 -21.78 6.64
C LEU A 131 -10.90 -20.69 6.88
N ARG A 132 -10.46 -19.49 7.27
CA ARG A 132 -11.34 -18.35 7.49
C ARG A 132 -12.06 -17.92 6.20
N ASP A 133 -11.34 -17.87 5.08
CA ASP A 133 -11.90 -17.51 3.77
C ASP A 133 -12.94 -18.56 3.31
N LYS A 134 -12.69 -19.87 3.54
CA LYS A 134 -13.69 -20.92 3.29
C LYS A 134 -14.94 -20.72 4.15
N LEU A 135 -14.78 -20.46 5.44
CA LEU A 135 -15.90 -20.21 6.37
C LEU A 135 -16.72 -18.98 5.96
N TRP A 136 -16.05 -17.91 5.56
CA TRP A 136 -16.70 -16.68 5.12
C TRP A 136 -17.49 -16.89 3.82
N LEU A 137 -16.91 -17.59 2.83
CA LEU A 137 -17.61 -17.97 1.60
C LEU A 137 -18.81 -18.89 1.83
N PHE A 138 -18.73 -19.83 2.78
CA PHE A 138 -19.87 -20.66 3.17
C PHE A 138 -21.01 -19.83 3.78
N SER A 139 -20.68 -18.82 4.58
CA SER A 139 -21.68 -17.94 5.20
C SER A 139 -22.39 -17.07 4.17
N THR A 140 -21.67 -16.50 3.20
CA THR A 140 -22.25 -15.66 2.14
C THR A 140 -23.01 -16.46 1.10
N ALA A 141 -22.59 -17.69 0.80
CA ALA A 141 -23.36 -18.59 -0.07
C ALA A 141 -24.70 -18.98 0.56
N ARG A 142 -24.75 -19.19 1.89
CA ARG A 142 -26.00 -19.47 2.62
C ARG A 142 -26.97 -18.28 2.61
N THR A 143 -26.48 -17.08 2.85
CA THR A 143 -27.33 -15.87 2.79
C THR A 143 -27.82 -15.58 1.37
N ALA A 144 -26.98 -15.81 0.36
CA ALA A 144 -27.39 -15.70 -1.04
C ALA A 144 -28.44 -16.76 -1.45
N ALA A 145 -28.34 -17.99 -0.94
CA ALA A 145 -29.32 -19.04 -1.19
C ALA A 145 -30.67 -18.74 -0.52
N HIS A 146 -30.67 -18.27 0.73
CA HIS A 146 -31.90 -17.83 1.42
C HIS A 146 -32.54 -16.62 0.73
N ALA A 147 -31.75 -15.65 0.28
CA ALA A 147 -32.27 -14.51 -0.48
C ALA A 147 -32.96 -14.96 -1.78
N ARG A 148 -32.36 -15.89 -2.54
CA ARG A 148 -32.96 -16.45 -3.76
C ARG A 148 -34.24 -17.24 -3.50
N ALA A 149 -34.28 -18.01 -2.42
CA ALA A 149 -35.50 -18.74 -2.01
C ALA A 149 -36.65 -17.78 -1.64
N MET A 150 -36.34 -16.65 -0.99
CA MET A 150 -37.32 -15.60 -0.70
C MET A 150 -37.78 -14.85 -1.97
N THR A 151 -36.91 -14.64 -2.95
CA THR A 151 -37.31 -14.06 -4.25
C THR A 151 -38.21 -15.00 -5.06
N GLN A 152 -38.00 -16.32 -4.98
CA GLN A 152 -38.84 -17.31 -5.68
C GLN A 152 -40.21 -17.57 -5.03
N GLN A 153 -40.38 -17.22 -3.75
CA GLN A 153 -41.67 -17.34 -3.04
C GLN A 153 -42.53 -16.06 -3.06
N SER A 154 -42.05 -14.98 -3.69
CA SER A 154 -42.85 -13.77 -3.82
C SER A 154 -43.88 -13.94 -4.97
N PRO A 155 -45.20 -13.79 -4.70
CA PRO A 155 -46.27 -14.13 -5.65
C PRO A 155 -46.38 -13.21 -6.88
N ALA A 156 -45.48 -12.24 -7.04
CA ALA A 156 -45.46 -11.34 -8.20
C ALA A 156 -45.09 -12.05 -9.52
N GLY A 157 -44.48 -13.23 -9.47
CA GLY A 157 -44.09 -14.00 -10.66
C GLY A 157 -45.21 -14.76 -11.36
N ALA A 158 -46.37 -14.95 -10.71
CA ALA A 158 -47.48 -15.73 -11.27
C ALA A 158 -48.33 -14.93 -12.27
N LEU A 159 -48.24 -13.60 -12.29
CA LEU A 159 -49.05 -12.73 -13.16
C LEU A 159 -48.45 -12.45 -14.55
N VAL A 160 -47.17 -12.78 -14.79
CA VAL A 160 -46.50 -12.53 -16.08
C VAL A 160 -46.52 -13.77 -16.99
N ALA A 161 -46.91 -14.94 -16.48
CA ALA A 161 -46.93 -16.19 -17.26
C ALA A 161 -48.29 -16.49 -17.93
N MET A 162 -49.30 -15.61 -17.80
CA MET A 162 -50.63 -15.76 -18.43
C MET A 162 -51.07 -14.54 -19.25
N ALA A 163 -50.12 -13.78 -19.80
CA ALA A 163 -50.39 -12.73 -20.79
C ALA A 163 -49.60 -13.01 -22.08
#